data_AF-A0A4P5XPR8-F1
#
_entry.id   AF-A0A4P5XPR8-F1
#
_cell.length_a   1.000
_cell.length_b   1.000
_cell.length_c   1.000
_cell.angle_alpha   90.00
_cell.angle_beta   90.00
_cell.angle_gamma   90.00
#
_symmetry.space_group_name_H-M   'P 1'
#
loop_
_entity.id
_entity.type
_entity.pdbx_description
1 polymer ?
#
loop_
_entity_poly.entity_id
_entity_poly.type
_entity_poly.pdbx_seq_one_letter_code
_entity_poly.pdbx_strand_id
1 'polypeptide(L)'
;MTTSCVRWMRLGAAGFVALSLVSAVSAKDELRKAVRSVLADESRPGRYESNRRQRLVAELVTAKNSDEELHWQAGFVKVNGKWLPFEESLSPEPSSGNGREYIERREKAEHTWQSQSALASWCSQHQLSEQSQAHNYHSLFFMPKDADLSRHYQRMGYVRVGSEWFSRQEAFEARRDLVEYLEQLESGTPAVDRFGDDLEAGRLSETSRRDHLKQLANTNEGRRLGTGARAPQRTIRPSSD
;
A
#
# COMPACT_ATOMS: atom_id res chain seq x y z
N MET A 1 52.52 -20.72 48.01
CA MET A 1 52.94 -19.34 48.35
C MET A 1 52.59 -18.49 47.13
N THR A 2 51.74 -17.47 47.12
CA THR A 2 51.01 -16.71 48.13
C THR A 2 49.80 -16.08 47.43
N THR A 3 48.70 -16.00 48.15
CA THR A 3 47.41 -15.37 47.85
C THR A 3 47.50 -13.85 47.69
N SER A 4 46.68 -13.27 46.79
CA SER A 4 46.11 -11.91 46.86
C SER A 4 45.15 -11.77 45.66
N CYS A 5 43.82 -11.81 45.76
CA CYS A 5 42.86 -11.14 46.62
C CYS A 5 42.82 -9.61 46.43
N VAL A 6 42.17 -9.16 45.34
CA VAL A 6 41.66 -7.80 45.24
C VAL A 6 40.21 -7.83 44.79
N ARG A 7 39.35 -7.57 45.77
CA ARG A 7 37.90 -7.48 45.71
C ARG A 7 37.55 -6.00 45.58
N TRP A 8 37.14 -5.54 44.40
CA TRP A 8 36.58 -4.18 44.23
C TRP A 8 35.08 -4.23 44.09
N MET A 9 34.45 -3.43 44.96
CA MET A 9 33.03 -3.13 45.09
C MET A 9 32.38 -2.80 43.74
N ARG A 10 31.34 -3.56 43.39
CA ARG A 10 30.25 -3.10 42.51
C ARG A 10 29.10 -2.68 43.41
N LEU A 11 28.95 -1.38 43.65
CA LEU A 11 27.80 -0.81 44.35
C LEU A 11 27.28 0.40 43.59
N GLY A 12 26.03 0.29 43.14
CA GLY A 12 25.09 1.41 43.06
C GLY A 12 25.12 2.29 41.82
N ALA A 13 24.47 1.84 40.74
CA ALA A 13 23.90 2.75 39.72
C ALA A 13 22.69 2.09 39.02
N ALA A 14 21.64 1.77 39.78
CA ALA A 14 20.40 1.17 39.25
C ALA A 14 19.15 2.04 39.54
N GLY A 15 19.29 3.37 39.59
CA GLY A 15 18.27 4.25 40.16
C GLY A 15 17.81 5.45 39.33
N PHE A 16 18.13 5.56 38.03
CA PHE A 16 17.86 6.79 37.27
C PHE A 16 17.13 6.65 35.92
N VAL A 17 16.57 5.49 35.58
CA VAL A 17 15.87 5.30 34.28
C VAL A 17 14.34 5.48 34.39
N ALA A 18 13.75 5.40 35.58
CA ALA A 18 12.29 5.42 35.73
C ALA A 18 11.65 6.83 35.68
N LEU A 19 12.42 7.91 35.90
CA LEU A 19 11.84 9.27 36.02
C LEU A 19 11.61 9.98 34.68
N SER A 20 12.25 9.55 33.59
CA SER A 20 12.15 10.24 32.29
C SER A 20 10.92 9.86 31.46
N LEU A 21 10.30 8.70 31.70
CA LEU A 21 9.17 8.24 30.89
C LEU A 21 7.85 8.96 31.25
N VAL A 22 7.68 9.39 32.50
CA VAL A 22 6.44 10.04 32.97
C VAL A 22 6.28 11.43 32.33
N SER A 23 7.36 12.18 32.15
CA SER A 23 7.30 13.52 31.53
C SER A 23 6.97 13.48 30.03
N ALA A 24 7.40 12.44 29.30
CA ALA A 24 7.12 12.32 27.87
C ALA A 24 5.64 12.01 27.58
N VAL A 25 5.01 11.18 28.42
CA VAL A 25 3.58 10.85 28.29
C VAL A 25 2.71 12.08 28.56
N SER A 26 3.01 12.83 29.63
CA SER A 26 2.28 14.05 29.98
C SER A 26 2.36 15.14 28.90
N ALA A 27 3.53 15.29 28.25
CA ALA A 27 3.69 16.26 27.16
C ALA A 27 2.81 15.93 25.93
N LYS A 28 2.65 14.63 25.62
CA LYS A 28 1.81 14.18 24.50
C LYS A 28 0.32 14.43 24.74
N ASP A 29 -0.13 14.29 25.99
CA ASP A 29 -1.54 14.50 26.33
C ASP A 29 -1.94 15.98 26.29
N GLU A 30 -1.09 16.89 26.75
CA GLU A 30 -1.33 18.34 26.61
C GLU A 30 -1.43 18.77 25.15
N LEU A 31 -0.60 18.17 24.30
CA LEU A 31 -0.55 18.49 22.87
C LEU A 31 -1.81 17.98 22.13
N ARG A 32 -2.28 16.78 22.45
CA ARG A 32 -3.57 16.25 21.98
C ARG A 32 -4.75 17.09 22.48
N LYS A 33 -4.67 17.61 23.70
CA LYS A 33 -5.70 18.50 24.27
C LYS A 33 -5.76 19.83 23.50
N ALA A 34 -4.62 20.40 23.13
CA ALA A 34 -4.55 21.60 22.29
C ALA A 34 -5.20 21.37 20.91
N VAL A 35 -4.85 20.28 20.22
CA VAL A 35 -5.48 19.92 18.93
C VAL A 35 -6.98 19.77 19.07
N ARG A 36 -7.45 19.00 20.07
CA ARG A 36 -8.89 18.83 20.32
C ARG A 36 -9.60 20.14 20.62
N SER A 37 -8.96 21.06 21.35
CA SER A 37 -9.53 22.37 21.65
C SER A 37 -9.70 23.21 20.39
N VAL A 38 -8.71 23.23 19.49
CA VAL A 38 -8.78 23.97 18.22
C VAL A 38 -9.88 23.40 17.33
N LEU A 39 -9.95 22.06 17.20
CA LEU A 39 -10.99 21.39 16.42
C LEU A 39 -12.40 21.58 17.01
N ALA A 40 -12.53 21.55 18.33
CA ALA A 40 -13.80 21.81 19.00
C ALA A 40 -14.27 23.26 18.77
N ASP A 41 -13.36 24.24 18.80
CA ASP A 41 -13.67 25.63 18.47
C ASP A 41 -14.12 25.80 17.01
N GLU A 42 -13.48 25.11 16.06
CA GLU A 42 -13.85 25.12 14.63
C GLU A 42 -15.24 24.53 14.37
N SER A 43 -15.61 23.48 15.10
CA SER A 43 -16.91 22.83 14.94
C SER A 43 -18.10 23.71 15.37
N ARG A 44 -17.85 24.84 16.02
CA ARG A 44 -18.91 25.75 16.50
C ARG A 44 -19.46 26.59 15.33
N PRO A 45 -20.79 26.60 15.10
CA PRO A 45 -21.40 27.40 14.04
C PRO A 45 -21.05 28.89 14.20
N GLY A 46 -20.70 29.56 13.10
CA GLY A 46 -20.42 31.01 13.09
C GLY A 46 -18.97 31.41 13.36
N ARG A 47 -18.04 30.46 13.49
CA ARG A 47 -16.58 30.71 13.61
C ARG A 47 -15.79 30.25 12.38
N TYR A 48 -16.25 30.63 11.19
CA TYR A 48 -15.65 30.22 9.91
C TYR A 48 -14.27 30.86 9.62
N GLU A 49 -13.89 31.91 10.34
CA GLU A 49 -12.59 32.60 10.22
C GLU A 49 -11.60 32.18 11.29
N SER A 50 -11.60 30.90 11.66
CA SER A 50 -10.57 30.37 12.56
C SER A 50 -9.29 30.16 11.78
N ASN A 51 -8.26 30.95 12.12
CA ASN A 51 -6.89 30.78 11.61
C ASN A 51 -6.23 29.55 12.27
N ARG A 52 -6.85 28.37 12.05
CA ARG A 52 -6.48 27.05 12.60
C ARG A 52 -4.99 26.84 12.54
N ARG A 53 -4.43 27.04 11.35
CA ARG A 53 -3.03 26.82 11.05
C ARG A 53 -2.14 27.66 11.95
N GLN A 54 -2.41 28.96 12.06
CA GLN A 54 -1.61 29.85 12.90
C GLN A 54 -1.68 29.46 14.39
N ARG A 55 -2.87 29.07 14.89
CA ARG A 55 -3.03 28.61 16.28
C ARG A 55 -2.21 27.34 16.55
N LEU A 56 -2.30 26.35 15.66
CA LEU A 56 -1.55 25.10 15.83
C LEU A 56 -0.04 25.29 15.63
N VAL A 57 0.39 26.21 14.76
CA VAL A 57 1.80 26.61 14.63
C VAL A 57 2.32 27.25 15.92
N ALA A 58 1.53 28.12 16.56
CA ALA A 58 1.93 28.70 17.84
C ALA A 58 2.11 27.62 18.93
N GLU A 59 1.23 26.62 18.97
CA GLU A 59 1.35 25.46 19.88
C GLU A 59 2.55 24.55 19.54
N LEU A 60 2.92 24.44 18.26
CA LEU A 60 4.15 23.73 17.86
C LEU A 60 5.41 24.41 18.38
N VAL A 61 5.45 25.75 18.40
CA VAL A 61 6.61 26.51 18.90
C VAL A 61 6.76 26.37 20.41
N THR A 62 5.65 26.28 21.16
CA THR A 62 5.68 26.09 22.62
C THR A 62 5.98 24.65 23.01
N ALA A 63 5.57 23.67 22.19
CA ALA A 63 5.85 22.27 22.42
C ALA A 63 7.33 21.93 22.16
N LYS A 64 8.07 21.59 23.22
CA LYS A 64 9.46 21.09 23.10
C LYS A 64 9.56 19.74 22.35
N ASN A 65 8.46 19.00 22.21
CA ASN A 65 8.42 17.70 21.56
C ASN A 65 7.63 17.78 20.25
N SER A 66 8.27 17.38 19.16
CA SER A 66 7.68 17.24 17.83
C SER A 66 6.71 16.05 17.81
N ASP A 67 5.42 16.28 18.02
CA ASP A 67 4.39 15.28 17.69
C ASP A 67 4.06 15.35 16.20
N GLU A 68 4.10 14.21 15.52
CA GLU A 68 3.84 14.13 14.08
C GLU A 68 2.39 14.54 13.75
N GLU A 69 1.45 14.20 14.63
CA GLU A 69 0.03 14.51 14.44
C GLU A 69 -0.21 16.03 14.40
N LEU A 70 0.45 16.78 15.27
CA LEU A 70 0.29 18.24 15.32
C LEU A 70 0.90 18.94 14.10
N HIS A 71 2.03 18.45 13.59
CA HIS A 71 2.61 18.96 12.34
C HIS A 71 1.65 18.79 11.17
N TRP A 72 1.05 17.61 11.02
CA TRP A 72 0.02 17.37 10.00
C TRP A 72 -1.19 18.31 10.16
N GLN A 73 -1.70 18.47 11.38
CA GLN A 73 -2.85 19.34 11.65
C GLN A 73 -2.55 20.83 11.41
N ALA A 74 -1.29 21.24 11.58
CA ALA A 74 -0.77 22.56 11.24
C ALA A 74 -0.45 22.72 9.74
N GLY A 75 -0.71 21.70 8.92
CA GLY A 75 -0.46 21.73 7.47
C GLY A 75 1.02 21.68 7.12
N PHE A 76 1.81 20.90 7.87
CA PHE A 76 3.17 20.51 7.52
C PHE A 76 3.18 19.06 7.01
N VAL A 77 4.11 18.75 6.13
CA VAL A 77 4.35 17.41 5.60
C VAL A 77 5.81 17.04 5.85
N LYS A 78 6.04 15.78 6.20
CA LYS A 78 7.40 15.27 6.44
C LYS A 78 8.05 14.86 5.12
N VAL A 79 9.00 15.64 4.63
CA VAL A 79 9.77 15.37 3.41
C VAL A 79 11.22 15.14 3.81
N ASN A 80 11.79 13.98 3.45
CA ASN A 80 13.17 13.60 3.79
C ASN A 80 13.50 13.75 5.30
N GLY A 81 12.53 13.40 6.15
CA GLY A 81 12.67 13.47 7.61
C GLY A 81 12.53 14.88 8.20
N LYS A 82 12.31 15.91 7.38
CA LYS A 82 12.08 17.29 7.83
C LYS A 82 10.61 17.67 7.66
N TRP A 83 10.05 18.37 8.64
CA TRP A 83 8.72 18.95 8.51
C TRP A 83 8.80 20.25 7.74
N LEU A 84 8.14 20.31 6.59
CA LEU A 84 8.02 21.51 5.77
C LEU A 84 6.56 21.93 5.71
N PRO A 85 6.24 23.24 5.68
CA PRO A 85 4.91 23.71 5.34
C PRO A 85 4.44 23.06 4.03
N PHE A 86 3.16 22.71 3.95
CA PHE A 86 2.60 22.04 2.76
C PHE A 86 2.93 22.80 1.46
N GLU A 87 2.82 24.12 1.46
CA GLU A 87 3.13 24.97 0.30
C GLU A 87 4.61 24.91 -0.11
N GLU A 88 5.50 24.79 0.87
CA GLU A 88 6.94 24.62 0.63
C GLU A 88 7.26 23.20 0.17
N SER A 89 6.54 22.18 0.68
CA SER A 89 6.65 20.81 0.19
C SER A 89 6.17 20.64 -1.24
N LEU A 90 5.24 21.49 -1.69
CA LEU A 90 4.76 21.54 -3.07
C LEU A 90 5.73 22.29 -3.99
N SER A 91 6.55 23.18 -3.46
CA SER A 91 7.66 23.72 -4.23
C SER A 91 8.69 22.61 -4.35
N PRO A 92 8.90 22.03 -5.55
CA PRO A 92 10.01 21.13 -5.73
C PRO A 92 11.26 21.96 -5.50
N GLU A 93 11.84 21.94 -4.30
CA GLU A 93 13.18 22.47 -4.05
C GLU A 93 14.07 21.80 -5.12
N PRO A 94 14.50 22.52 -6.17
CA PRO A 94 15.30 21.94 -7.23
C PRO A 94 16.74 21.72 -6.76
N SER A 95 17.00 21.94 -5.47
CA SER A 95 18.31 22.14 -4.87
C SER A 95 19.08 20.83 -4.64
N SER A 96 18.43 19.68 -4.73
CA SER A 96 19.14 18.38 -4.73
C SER A 96 18.65 17.47 -5.86
N GLY A 97 19.37 17.50 -6.99
CA GLY A 97 19.26 16.48 -8.05
C GLY A 97 18.64 16.95 -9.37
N ASN A 98 17.96 16.03 -10.05
CA ASN A 98 17.47 16.17 -11.43
C ASN A 98 16.15 16.98 -11.56
N GLY A 99 15.71 17.68 -10.50
CA GLY A 99 14.40 18.33 -10.42
C GLY A 99 14.22 19.51 -11.37
N ARG A 100 15.23 20.39 -11.50
CA ARG A 100 15.19 21.51 -12.44
C ARG A 100 15.10 21.02 -13.89
N GLU A 101 15.97 20.08 -14.26
CA GLU A 101 15.97 19.51 -15.61
C GLU A 101 14.65 18.78 -15.92
N TYR A 102 14.05 18.11 -14.92
CA TYR A 102 12.73 17.51 -15.05
C TYR A 102 11.66 18.54 -15.39
N ILE A 103 11.61 19.68 -14.69
CA ILE A 103 10.62 20.75 -14.95
C ILE A 103 10.81 21.28 -16.38
N GLU A 104 12.04 21.61 -16.77
CA GLU A 104 12.33 22.10 -18.12
C GLU A 104 11.93 21.11 -19.21
N ARG A 105 12.18 19.80 -19.00
CA ARG A 105 11.77 18.74 -19.94
C ARG A 105 10.27 18.55 -19.97
N ARG A 106 9.60 18.65 -18.82
CA ARG A 106 8.14 18.54 -18.70
C ARG A 106 7.43 19.68 -19.41
N GLU A 107 7.92 20.91 -19.29
CA GLU A 107 7.36 22.08 -20.00
C GLU A 107 7.49 21.96 -21.52
N LYS A 108 8.57 21.34 -22.00
CA LYS A 108 8.81 21.10 -23.43
C LYS A 108 8.11 19.86 -23.98
N ALA A 109 7.61 18.98 -23.12
CA ALA A 109 7.02 17.72 -23.53
C ALA A 109 5.61 17.93 -24.07
N GLU A 110 5.39 17.55 -25.32
CA GLU A 110 4.07 17.54 -25.96
C GLU A 110 3.12 16.51 -25.32
N HIS A 111 1.82 16.71 -25.52
CA HIS A 111 0.75 15.79 -25.15
C HIS A 111 0.58 14.65 -26.18
N THR A 112 1.66 13.90 -26.40
CA THR A 112 1.70 12.78 -27.35
C THR A 112 2.24 11.51 -26.68
N TRP A 113 1.90 10.34 -27.21
CA TRP A 113 2.39 9.05 -26.71
C TRP A 113 3.91 9.01 -26.61
N GLN A 114 4.59 9.42 -27.69
CA GLN A 114 6.04 9.38 -27.82
C GLN A 114 6.72 10.32 -26.83
N SER A 115 6.22 11.56 -26.72
CA SER A 115 6.76 12.57 -25.82
C SER A 115 6.63 12.14 -24.35
N GLN A 116 5.44 11.71 -23.94
CA GLN A 116 5.20 11.27 -22.56
C GLN A 116 5.98 9.97 -22.23
N SER A 117 6.08 9.02 -23.17
CA SER A 117 6.87 7.79 -22.96
C SER A 117 8.38 8.07 -22.88
N ALA A 118 8.88 9.03 -23.66
CA ALA A 118 10.27 9.46 -23.59
C ALA A 118 10.58 10.15 -22.25
N LEU A 119 9.69 11.04 -21.79
CA LEU A 119 9.83 11.70 -20.50
C LEU A 119 9.77 10.69 -19.34
N ALA A 120 8.86 9.73 -19.38
CA ALA A 120 8.80 8.64 -18.40
C ALA A 120 10.11 7.84 -18.34
N SER A 121 10.70 7.55 -19.50
CA SER A 121 11.97 6.81 -19.61
C SER A 121 13.13 7.62 -19.04
N TRP A 122 13.20 8.92 -19.35
CA TRP A 122 14.20 9.82 -18.77
C TRP A 122 14.08 9.91 -17.26
N CYS A 123 12.86 10.08 -16.72
CA CYS A 123 12.60 10.10 -15.28
C CYS A 123 13.09 8.80 -14.61
N SER A 124 12.84 7.63 -15.23
CA SER A 124 13.31 6.34 -14.72
C SER A 124 14.84 6.27 -14.62
N GLN A 125 15.56 6.73 -15.66
CA GLN A 125 17.02 6.78 -15.69
C GLN A 125 17.61 7.72 -14.62
N HIS A 126 16.85 8.75 -14.23
CA HIS A 126 17.25 9.79 -13.28
C HIS A 126 16.71 9.57 -11.87
N GLN A 127 16.24 8.35 -11.57
CA GLN A 127 15.72 7.93 -10.25
C GLN A 127 14.49 8.72 -9.79
N LEU A 128 13.72 9.27 -10.72
CA LEU A 128 12.45 9.96 -10.50
C LEU A 128 11.29 8.98 -10.71
N SER A 129 11.18 7.97 -9.84
CA SER A 129 10.28 6.83 -10.02
C SER A 129 8.80 7.21 -10.06
N GLU A 130 8.36 8.13 -9.18
CA GLU A 130 6.97 8.57 -9.12
C GLU A 130 6.58 9.36 -10.38
N GLN A 131 7.46 10.27 -10.82
CA GLN A 131 7.26 11.05 -12.04
C GLN A 131 7.27 10.13 -13.27
N SER A 132 8.18 9.14 -13.31
CA SER A 132 8.20 8.12 -14.36
C SER A 132 6.88 7.37 -14.44
N GLN A 133 6.35 6.94 -13.29
CA GLN A 133 5.06 6.24 -13.23
C GLN A 133 3.91 7.14 -13.69
N ALA A 134 3.87 8.40 -13.24
CA ALA A 134 2.86 9.36 -13.65
C ALA A 134 2.87 9.59 -15.18
N HIS A 135 4.04 9.77 -15.79
CA HIS A 135 4.15 9.95 -17.24
C HIS A 135 3.83 8.68 -18.02
N ASN A 136 4.13 7.49 -17.48
CA ASN A 136 3.70 6.23 -18.11
C ASN A 136 2.18 6.07 -18.09
N TYR A 137 1.49 6.47 -17.02
CA TYR A 137 0.03 6.50 -17.00
C TYR A 137 -0.53 7.56 -17.95
N HIS A 138 0.08 8.75 -17.98
CA HIS A 138 -0.35 9.83 -18.87
C HIS A 138 -0.22 9.43 -20.34
N SER A 139 0.85 8.73 -20.73
CA SER A 139 1.02 8.33 -22.13
C SER A 139 -0.13 7.44 -22.61
N LEU A 140 -0.72 6.59 -21.76
CA LEU A 140 -1.86 5.73 -22.13
C LEU A 140 -3.07 6.50 -22.69
N PHE A 141 -3.25 7.77 -22.34
CA PHE A 141 -4.32 8.61 -22.89
C PHE A 141 -4.09 9.01 -24.35
N PHE A 142 -2.83 9.01 -24.82
CA PHE A 142 -2.46 9.43 -26.18
C PHE A 142 -2.07 8.26 -27.09
N MET A 143 -2.40 7.05 -26.66
CA MET A 143 -1.96 5.80 -27.27
C MET A 143 -2.60 5.59 -28.66
N PRO A 144 -1.81 5.31 -29.71
CA PRO A 144 -2.35 4.83 -30.98
C PRO A 144 -3.06 3.48 -30.81
N LYS A 145 -4.14 3.23 -31.55
CA LYS A 145 -4.91 1.98 -31.45
C LYS A 145 -4.07 0.72 -31.77
N ASP A 146 -3.07 0.86 -32.62
CA ASP A 146 -2.20 -0.19 -33.14
C ASP A 146 -0.84 -0.28 -32.43
N ALA A 147 -0.64 0.48 -31.35
CA ALA A 147 0.64 0.48 -30.64
C ALA A 147 0.86 -0.81 -29.84
N ASP A 148 2.06 -1.40 -29.96
CA ASP A 148 2.49 -2.50 -29.08
C ASP A 148 2.77 -1.98 -27.66
N LEU A 149 1.90 -2.37 -26.72
CA LEU A 149 1.98 -1.96 -25.31
C LEU A 149 2.89 -2.84 -24.47
N SER A 150 3.46 -3.90 -25.04
CA SER A 150 4.23 -4.89 -24.28
C SER A 150 5.39 -4.24 -23.53
N ARG A 151 6.19 -3.40 -24.21
CA ARG A 151 7.29 -2.66 -23.58
C ARG A 151 6.82 -1.60 -22.59
N HIS A 152 5.62 -1.07 -22.79
CA HIS A 152 5.05 -0.07 -21.88
C HIS A 152 4.61 -0.69 -20.56
N TYR A 153 3.89 -1.81 -20.63
CA TYR A 153 3.49 -2.58 -19.45
C TYR A 153 4.69 -3.10 -18.66
N GLN A 154 5.74 -3.61 -19.34
CA GLN A 154 6.99 -4.00 -18.68
C GLN A 154 7.63 -2.86 -17.88
N ARG A 155 7.70 -1.65 -18.45
CA ARG A 155 8.25 -0.46 -17.77
C ARG A 155 7.43 -0.04 -16.56
N MET A 156 6.10 -0.22 -16.61
CA MET A 156 5.21 0.00 -15.47
C MET A 156 5.26 -1.13 -14.44
N GLY A 157 6.11 -2.16 -14.65
CA GLY A 157 6.29 -3.28 -13.72
C GLY A 157 5.24 -4.38 -13.85
N TYR A 158 4.39 -4.35 -14.87
CA TYR A 158 3.44 -5.43 -15.15
C TYR A 158 4.19 -6.67 -15.66
N VAL A 159 3.63 -7.84 -15.38
CA VAL A 159 4.12 -9.14 -15.81
C VAL A 159 3.12 -9.78 -16.77
N ARG A 160 3.64 -10.45 -17.80
CA ARG A 160 2.80 -11.16 -18.77
C ARG A 160 2.54 -12.58 -18.28
N VAL A 161 1.27 -12.96 -18.17
CA VAL A 161 0.83 -14.33 -17.84
C VAL A 161 -0.07 -14.79 -18.98
N GLY A 162 0.45 -15.68 -19.84
CA GLY A 162 -0.22 -16.06 -21.08
C GLY A 162 -0.33 -14.90 -22.07
N SER A 163 -1.56 -14.57 -22.49
CA SER A 163 -1.86 -13.45 -23.40
C SER A 163 -2.16 -12.14 -22.67
N GLU A 164 -2.27 -12.14 -21.35
CA GLU A 164 -2.72 -10.99 -20.57
C GLU A 164 -1.59 -10.38 -19.72
N TRP A 165 -1.73 -9.09 -19.40
CA TRP A 165 -0.80 -8.34 -18.56
C TRP A 165 -1.43 -8.11 -17.19
N PHE A 166 -0.69 -8.45 -16.14
CA PHE A 166 -1.10 -8.29 -14.75
C PHE A 166 -0.12 -7.39 -14.02
N SER A 167 -0.61 -6.58 -13.09
CA SER A 167 0.27 -5.99 -12.09
C SER A 167 0.94 -7.10 -11.27
N ARG A 168 2.07 -6.82 -10.62
CA ARG A 168 2.73 -7.82 -9.78
C ARG A 168 1.83 -8.34 -8.66
N GLN A 169 1.02 -7.46 -8.10
CA GLN A 169 0.07 -7.81 -7.05
C GLN A 169 -1.01 -8.75 -7.59
N GLU A 170 -1.63 -8.42 -8.72
CA GLU A 170 -2.63 -9.29 -9.34
C GLU A 170 -2.03 -10.65 -9.76
N ALA A 171 -0.81 -10.67 -10.29
CA ALA A 171 -0.13 -11.91 -10.64
C ALA A 171 0.16 -12.78 -9.41
N PHE A 172 0.53 -12.15 -8.28
CA PHE A 172 0.74 -12.84 -7.01
C PHE A 172 -0.57 -13.39 -6.44
N GLU A 173 -1.63 -12.59 -6.46
CA GLU A 173 -2.97 -13.00 -6.03
C GLU A 173 -3.50 -14.15 -6.90
N ALA A 174 -3.43 -14.03 -8.23
CA ALA A 174 -3.82 -15.09 -9.14
C ALA A 174 -3.03 -16.39 -8.90
N ARG A 175 -1.73 -16.29 -8.61
CA ARG A 175 -0.91 -17.46 -8.25
C ARG A 175 -1.35 -18.09 -6.94
N ARG A 176 -1.61 -17.28 -5.91
CA ARG A 176 -2.09 -17.77 -4.61
C ARG A 176 -3.43 -18.48 -4.77
N ASP A 177 -4.36 -17.86 -5.49
CA ASP A 177 -5.70 -18.40 -5.73
C ASP A 177 -5.63 -19.71 -6.54
N LEU A 178 -4.67 -19.84 -7.48
CA LEU A 178 -4.41 -21.10 -8.18
C LEU A 178 -3.89 -22.19 -7.24
N VAL A 179 -2.95 -21.87 -6.35
CA VAL A 179 -2.42 -22.84 -5.37
C VAL A 179 -3.54 -23.32 -4.47
N GLU A 180 -4.35 -22.41 -3.94
CA GLU A 180 -5.52 -22.75 -3.11
C GLU A 180 -6.50 -23.64 -3.89
N TYR A 181 -6.78 -23.32 -5.16
CA TYR A 181 -7.63 -24.13 -6.01
C TYR A 181 -7.07 -25.55 -6.22
N LEU A 182 -5.76 -25.69 -6.43
CA LEU A 182 -5.11 -27.00 -6.60
C LEU A 182 -5.16 -27.82 -5.31
N GLU A 183 -4.92 -27.21 -4.14
CA GLU A 183 -5.07 -27.87 -2.83
C GLU A 183 -6.53 -28.32 -2.59
N GLN A 184 -7.50 -27.51 -3.00
CA GLN A 184 -8.92 -27.87 -2.94
C GLN A 184 -9.25 -29.05 -3.87
N LEU A 185 -8.67 -29.11 -5.06
CA LEU A 185 -8.83 -30.25 -5.97
C LEU A 185 -8.20 -31.52 -5.38
N GLU A 186 -6.98 -31.43 -4.87
CA GLU A 186 -6.27 -32.56 -4.26
C GLU A 186 -7.05 -33.14 -3.07
N SER A 187 -7.53 -32.28 -2.17
CA SER A 187 -8.34 -32.70 -1.02
C SER A 187 -9.70 -33.32 -1.40
N GLY A 188 -10.26 -32.93 -2.55
CA GLY A 188 -11.53 -33.48 -3.06
C GLY A 188 -11.38 -34.82 -3.78
N THR A 189 -10.19 -35.13 -4.30
CA THR A 189 -9.96 -36.30 -5.15
C THR A 189 -10.27 -37.63 -4.45
N PRO A 190 -9.84 -37.90 -3.20
CA PRO A 190 -10.13 -39.17 -2.53
C PRO A 190 -11.62 -39.44 -2.30
N ALA A 191 -12.44 -38.40 -2.13
CA ALA A 191 -13.88 -38.56 -1.95
C ALA A 191 -14.57 -38.97 -3.26
N VAL A 192 -14.08 -38.44 -4.39
CA VAL A 192 -14.55 -38.83 -5.72
C VAL A 192 -14.13 -40.27 -6.04
N ASP A 193 -12.89 -40.64 -5.72
CA ASP A 193 -12.38 -41.99 -5.96
C ASP A 193 -13.17 -43.04 -5.16
N ARG A 194 -13.38 -42.83 -3.85
CA ARG A 194 -14.20 -43.74 -3.02
C ARG A 194 -15.63 -43.89 -3.56
N PHE A 195 -16.22 -42.80 -4.03
CA PHE A 195 -17.54 -42.84 -4.64
C PHE A 195 -17.55 -43.68 -5.92
N GLY A 196 -16.50 -43.57 -6.75
CA GLY A 196 -16.27 -44.44 -7.90
C GLY A 196 -16.19 -45.91 -7.51
N ASP A 197 -15.32 -46.24 -6.54
CA ASP A 197 -15.12 -47.61 -6.06
C ASP A 197 -16.42 -48.24 -5.51
N ASP A 198 -17.22 -47.47 -4.77
CA ASP A 198 -18.49 -47.92 -4.20
C ASP A 198 -19.58 -48.12 -5.27
N LEU A 199 -19.52 -47.34 -6.36
CA LEU A 199 -20.44 -47.46 -7.48
C LEU A 199 -20.11 -48.69 -8.34
N GLU A 200 -18.84 -48.94 -8.62
CA GLU A 200 -18.37 -50.14 -9.32
C GLU A 200 -18.66 -51.42 -8.54
N ALA A 201 -18.47 -51.39 -7.21
CA ALA A 201 -18.75 -52.52 -6.35
C ALA A 201 -20.25 -52.76 -6.08
N GLY A 202 -21.15 -51.90 -6.60
CA GLY A 202 -22.59 -52.00 -6.37
C GLY A 202 -22.99 -51.82 -4.90
N ARG A 203 -22.14 -51.18 -4.08
CA ARG A 203 -22.37 -50.99 -2.63
C ARG A 203 -23.39 -49.88 -2.32
N LEU A 204 -23.70 -49.04 -3.30
CA LEU A 204 -24.59 -47.89 -3.11
C LEU A 204 -26.01 -48.18 -3.61
N SER A 205 -26.99 -47.92 -2.74
CA SER A 205 -28.39 -47.82 -3.15
C SER A 205 -28.61 -46.58 -4.03
N GLU A 206 -29.66 -46.60 -4.85
CA GLU A 206 -30.05 -45.48 -5.72
C GLU A 206 -30.29 -44.17 -4.94
N THR A 207 -30.85 -44.27 -3.73
CA THR A 207 -31.05 -43.12 -2.83
C THR A 207 -29.71 -42.56 -2.34
N SER A 208 -28.81 -43.41 -1.88
CA SER A 208 -27.46 -43.01 -1.43
C SER A 208 -26.66 -42.37 -2.55
N ARG A 209 -26.79 -42.89 -3.77
CA ARG A 209 -26.17 -42.34 -4.98
C ARG A 209 -26.67 -40.91 -5.26
N ARG A 210 -27.98 -40.68 -5.19
CA ARG A 210 -28.59 -39.37 -5.41
C ARG A 210 -28.16 -38.36 -4.33
N ASP A 211 -28.07 -38.78 -3.08
CA ASP A 211 -27.67 -37.90 -1.97
C ASP A 211 -26.18 -37.55 -2.04
N HIS A 212 -25.31 -38.50 -2.40
CA HIS A 212 -23.89 -38.22 -2.66
C HIS A 212 -23.69 -37.22 -3.81
N LEU A 213 -24.42 -37.36 -4.91
CA LEU A 213 -24.35 -36.40 -6.02
C LEU A 213 -24.78 -34.99 -5.59
N LYS A 214 -25.81 -34.87 -4.75
CA LYS A 214 -26.21 -33.58 -4.17
C LYS A 214 -25.14 -33.02 -3.25
N GLN A 215 -24.51 -33.84 -2.41
CA GLN A 215 -23.42 -33.38 -1.53
C GLN A 215 -22.20 -32.91 -2.33
N LEU A 216 -21.81 -33.62 -3.40
CA LEU A 216 -20.72 -33.20 -4.28
C LEU A 216 -21.07 -31.89 -5.01
N ALA A 217 -22.30 -31.75 -5.51
CA ALA A 217 -22.77 -30.51 -6.13
C ALA A 217 -22.73 -29.33 -5.15
N ASN A 218 -23.25 -29.52 -3.93
CA ASN A 218 -23.28 -28.50 -2.88
C ASN A 218 -21.88 -28.14 -2.37
N THR A 219 -20.97 -29.12 -2.29
CA THR A 219 -19.57 -28.89 -1.89
C THR A 219 -18.85 -28.04 -2.93
N ASN A 220 -19.11 -28.28 -4.22
CA ASN A 220 -18.57 -27.45 -5.31
C ASN A 220 -19.18 -26.05 -5.32
N GLU A 221 -20.49 -25.89 -5.09
CA GLU A 221 -21.13 -24.57 -5.02
C GLU A 221 -20.68 -23.77 -3.79
N GLY A 222 -20.59 -24.41 -2.62
CA GLY A 222 -20.11 -23.78 -1.39
C GLY A 222 -18.67 -23.30 -1.49
N ARG A 223 -17.78 -24.08 -2.14
CA ARG A 223 -16.41 -23.63 -2.44
C ARG A 223 -16.37 -22.46 -3.41
N ARG A 224 -17.22 -22.48 -4.45
CA ARG A 224 -17.31 -21.41 -5.44
C ARG A 224 -17.76 -20.06 -4.85
N LEU A 225 -18.51 -20.10 -3.75
CA LEU A 225 -18.98 -18.92 -3.01
C LEU A 225 -18.05 -18.51 -1.85
N GLY A 226 -17.33 -19.47 -1.28
CA GLY A 226 -16.42 -19.26 -0.13
C GLY A 226 -15.03 -18.76 -0.52
N THR A 227 -14.54 -19.09 -1.72
CA THR A 227 -13.44 -18.33 -2.32
C THR A 227 -13.97 -16.95 -2.64
N GLY A 228 -13.79 -16.01 -1.71
CA GLY A 228 -13.88 -14.58 -1.97
C GLY A 228 -12.86 -14.08 -3.01
N ALA A 229 -12.41 -14.95 -3.92
CA ALA A 229 -11.97 -14.62 -5.26
C ALA A 229 -13.13 -13.86 -5.91
N ARG A 230 -13.21 -12.58 -5.54
CA ARG A 230 -13.94 -11.55 -6.23
C ARG A 230 -13.54 -11.76 -7.67
N ALA A 231 -14.44 -12.35 -8.48
CA ALA A 231 -14.18 -12.60 -9.88
C ALA A 231 -13.50 -11.34 -10.37
N PRO A 232 -12.22 -11.42 -10.83
CA PRO A 232 -11.38 -10.25 -11.02
C PRO A 232 -12.28 -9.30 -11.75
N GLN A 233 -12.63 -8.17 -11.10
CA GLN A 233 -13.63 -7.30 -11.70
C GLN A 233 -12.95 -6.93 -12.99
N ARG A 234 -13.40 -7.57 -14.08
CA ARG A 234 -12.94 -7.31 -15.42
C ARG A 234 -13.43 -5.90 -15.54
N THR A 235 -12.56 -4.94 -15.24
CA THR A 235 -12.69 -3.60 -15.78
C THR A 235 -12.69 -3.90 -17.25
N ILE A 236 -13.91 -3.95 -17.81
CA ILE A 236 -14.18 -4.23 -19.20
C ILE A 236 -13.40 -3.13 -19.91
N ARG A 237 -12.18 -3.44 -20.32
CA ARG A 237 -11.50 -2.61 -21.28
C ARG A 237 -12.31 -2.79 -22.55
N PRO A 238 -12.85 -1.71 -23.13
CA PRO A 238 -13.60 -1.83 -24.36
C PRO A 238 -12.73 -2.53 -25.39
N SER A 239 -13.24 -3.65 -25.91
CA SER A 239 -12.69 -4.30 -27.10
C SER A 239 -12.62 -3.23 -28.18
N SER A 240 -11.42 -2.94 -28.65
CA SER A 240 -11.21 -2.03 -29.77
C SER A 240 -11.27 -2.87 -31.03
N ASP A 241 -12.46 -2.97 -31.61
CA ASP A 241 -12.63 -3.29 -33.03
C ASP A 241 -12.29 -2.06 -33.90
#